data_AF-A0A271LNK8-F1
#
_entry.id   AF-A0A271LNK8-F1
#
_cell.length_a   1.000
_cell.length_b   1.000
_cell.length_c   1.000
_cell.angle_alpha   90.00
_cell.angle_beta   90.00
_cell.angle_gamma   90.00
#
_symmetry.space_group_name_H-M   'P 1'
#
loop_
_entity.id
_entity.type
_entity.pdbx_description
1 polymer ?
#
loop_
_entity_poly.entity_id
_entity_poly.type
_entity_poly.pdbx_seq_one_letter_code
_entity_poly.pdbx_strand_id
1 'polypeptide(L)'
;MARPKLGKGDSERLQMVISAEELEAIEEWQHQNRIQSKSEAIRRLCQLGLLIDNELEQIVDLSSDGTKVLANQSVDLHAVWRRLVRPDNKDLLFGQDEINDIFTLASDHGEVASEGVLAIHHLVVTLYNMIGDIVQSRTLKGGLRKSEKHVEAAREHVEEIERRNEIRRQNRFLGILYHREDTPEEVARYEALSDDEQENYIAAQIQQLSEEEAADPQAFAERYGIPPPFWDQSGWGTRLRRLYKTKYGGEPK
;
A
#
# COMPACT_ATOMS: atom_id res chain seq x y z
N MET A 1 -27.54 -22.97 37.98
CA MET A 1 -27.49 -22.18 36.73
C MET A 1 -27.06 -23.09 35.60
N ALA A 2 -27.80 -23.13 34.49
CA ALA A 2 -27.48 -23.98 33.34
C ALA A 2 -26.15 -23.53 32.70
N ARG A 3 -25.24 -24.47 32.48
CA ARG A 3 -23.93 -24.21 31.86
C ARG A 3 -24.17 -23.86 30.38
N PRO A 4 -23.68 -22.71 29.87
CA PRO A 4 -23.85 -22.35 28.47
C PRO A 4 -23.23 -23.42 27.57
N LYS A 5 -23.96 -23.88 26.53
CA LYS A 5 -23.42 -24.80 25.53
C LYS A 5 -22.33 -24.10 24.72
N LEU A 6 -21.11 -24.63 24.79
CA LEU A 6 -19.92 -24.11 24.10
C LEU A 6 -19.78 -24.85 22.75
N GLY A 7 -20.45 -24.38 21.70
CA GLY A 7 -20.27 -24.91 20.34
C GLY A 7 -21.07 -26.20 20.01
N LYS A 8 -20.85 -26.73 18.79
CA LYS A 8 -21.50 -27.95 18.28
C LYS A 8 -20.88 -29.24 18.84
N GLY A 9 -19.69 -29.17 19.44
CA GLY A 9 -19.00 -30.31 20.05
C GLY A 9 -19.20 -30.38 21.57
N ASP A 10 -19.00 -31.57 22.12
CA ASP A 10 -19.00 -31.78 23.56
C ASP A 10 -17.80 -31.09 24.22
N SER A 11 -18.00 -30.64 25.47
CA SER A 11 -16.93 -29.99 26.23
C SER A 11 -15.98 -31.04 26.79
N GLU A 12 -14.76 -31.10 26.27
CA GLU A 12 -13.71 -31.99 26.78
C GLU A 12 -13.00 -31.40 28.02
N ARG A 13 -12.60 -32.29 28.94
CA ARG A 13 -11.84 -31.90 30.14
C ARG A 13 -10.35 -32.04 29.88
N LEU A 14 -9.66 -30.90 29.82
CA LEU A 14 -8.20 -30.85 29.76
C LEU A 14 -7.59 -30.83 31.18
N GLN A 15 -6.64 -31.73 31.46
CA GLN A 15 -5.78 -31.65 32.64
C GLN A 15 -4.37 -31.23 32.17
N MET A 16 -3.83 -30.18 32.77
CA MET A 16 -2.47 -29.70 32.48
C MET A 16 -1.71 -29.45 33.78
N VAL A 17 -0.39 -29.61 33.74
CA VAL A 17 0.52 -29.16 34.80
C VAL A 17 1.09 -27.81 34.37
N ILE A 18 1.02 -26.83 35.26
CA ILE A 18 1.34 -25.41 35.03
C ILE A 18 1.96 -24.89 36.33
N SER A 19 2.94 -24.01 36.24
CA SER A 19 3.60 -23.44 37.43
C SER A 19 2.65 -22.53 38.22
N ALA A 20 2.97 -22.30 39.50
CA ALA A 20 2.17 -21.40 40.34
C ALA A 20 2.16 -19.95 39.79
N GLU A 21 3.30 -19.50 39.27
CA GLU A 21 3.47 -18.15 38.69
C GLU A 21 2.62 -17.95 37.43
N GLU A 22 2.64 -18.91 36.49
CA GLU A 22 1.79 -18.85 35.29
C GLU A 22 0.30 -18.88 35.66
N LEU A 23 -0.07 -19.67 36.68
CA LEU A 23 -1.46 -19.75 37.13
C LEU A 23 -1.93 -18.41 37.74
N GLU A 24 -1.09 -17.77 38.54
CA GLU A 24 -1.33 -16.45 39.12
C GLU A 24 -1.46 -15.39 38.02
N ALA A 25 -0.61 -15.42 36.99
CA ALA A 25 -0.70 -14.50 35.86
C ALA A 25 -2.03 -14.64 35.09
N ILE A 26 -2.51 -15.87 34.90
CA ILE A 26 -3.82 -16.12 34.26
C ILE A 26 -4.97 -15.60 35.14
N GLU A 27 -4.90 -15.80 36.46
CA GLU A 27 -5.89 -15.30 37.41
C GLU A 27 -5.92 -13.78 37.45
N GLU A 28 -4.76 -13.12 37.50
CA GLU A 28 -4.65 -11.66 37.47
C GLU A 28 -5.24 -11.11 36.18
N TRP A 29 -4.88 -11.68 35.03
CA TRP A 29 -5.46 -11.29 33.74
C TRP A 29 -6.98 -11.52 33.70
N GLN A 30 -7.47 -12.63 34.26
CA GLN A 30 -8.90 -12.91 34.41
C GLN A 30 -9.59 -11.80 35.22
N HIS A 31 -9.01 -11.40 36.35
CA HIS A 31 -9.56 -10.37 37.24
C HIS A 31 -9.56 -8.99 36.59
N GLN A 32 -8.45 -8.57 35.99
CA GLN A 32 -8.32 -7.30 35.28
C GLN A 32 -9.37 -7.15 34.18
N ASN A 33 -9.62 -8.23 33.42
CA ASN A 33 -10.55 -8.24 32.30
C ASN A 33 -11.98 -8.68 32.69
N ARG A 34 -12.27 -8.86 33.98
CA ARG A 34 -13.58 -9.23 34.53
C ARG A 34 -14.17 -10.52 33.91
N ILE A 35 -13.30 -11.49 33.64
CA ILE A 35 -13.70 -12.77 33.05
C ILE A 35 -14.24 -13.70 34.14
N GLN A 36 -15.40 -14.29 33.90
CA GLN A 36 -16.16 -15.00 34.95
C GLN A 36 -15.47 -16.23 35.53
N SER A 37 -14.60 -16.89 34.78
CA SER A 37 -13.94 -18.11 35.23
C SER A 37 -12.55 -18.28 34.62
N LYS A 38 -11.68 -18.96 35.35
CA LYS A 38 -10.34 -19.33 34.89
C LYS A 38 -10.37 -20.13 33.58
N SER A 39 -11.28 -21.10 33.44
CA SER A 39 -11.41 -21.87 32.21
C SER A 39 -11.80 -21.01 31.00
N GLU A 40 -12.63 -20.00 31.20
CA GLU A 40 -12.96 -19.02 30.13
C GLU A 40 -11.76 -18.13 29.81
N ALA A 41 -11.00 -17.72 30.83
CA ALA A 41 -9.78 -16.93 30.64
C ALA A 41 -8.76 -17.71 29.80
N ILE A 42 -8.47 -18.96 30.17
CA ILE A 42 -7.58 -19.85 29.42
C ILE A 42 -8.04 -19.99 27.96
N ARG A 43 -9.34 -20.23 27.72
CA ARG A 43 -9.86 -20.33 26.35
C ARG A 43 -9.64 -19.06 25.55
N ARG A 44 -9.88 -17.88 26.13
CA ARG A 44 -9.66 -16.60 25.46
C ARG A 44 -8.18 -16.40 25.17
N LEU A 45 -7.29 -16.71 26.11
CA LEU A 45 -5.84 -16.64 25.88
C LEU A 45 -5.41 -17.58 24.75
N CYS A 46 -5.92 -18.81 24.69
CA CYS A 46 -5.67 -19.71 23.56
C CYS A 46 -6.16 -19.13 22.23
N GLN A 47 -7.38 -18.55 22.21
CA GLN A 47 -7.92 -17.94 20.99
C GLN A 47 -7.15 -16.68 20.58
N LEU A 48 -6.69 -15.88 21.54
CA LEU A 48 -5.81 -14.75 21.28
C LEU A 48 -4.46 -15.22 20.73
N GLY A 49 -3.90 -16.30 21.28
CA GLY A 49 -2.67 -16.91 20.76
C GLY A 49 -2.84 -17.38 19.31
N LEU A 50 -3.91 -18.11 19.01
CA LEU A 50 -4.22 -18.53 17.64
C LEU A 50 -4.49 -17.35 16.71
N LEU A 51 -5.17 -16.32 17.20
CA LEU A 51 -5.44 -15.13 16.42
C LEU A 51 -4.14 -14.40 16.06
N ILE A 52 -3.28 -14.19 17.06
CA ILE A 52 -1.99 -13.54 16.86
C ILE A 52 -1.12 -14.38 15.91
N ASP A 53 -1.06 -15.70 16.10
CA ASP A 53 -0.29 -16.59 15.22
C ASP A 53 -0.73 -16.49 13.75
N ASN A 54 -2.04 -16.47 13.49
CA ASN A 54 -2.58 -16.41 12.12
C ASN A 54 -2.47 -15.03 11.45
N GLU A 55 -2.61 -13.94 12.21
CA GLU A 55 -2.73 -12.59 11.64
C GLU A 55 -1.45 -11.76 11.78
N LEU A 56 -0.62 -12.02 12.80
CA LEU A 56 0.56 -11.19 13.07
C LEU A 56 1.62 -11.33 11.98
N GLU A 57 1.80 -12.52 11.42
CA GLU A 57 2.77 -12.75 10.33
C GLU A 57 2.44 -11.85 9.13
N GLN A 58 1.17 -11.83 8.69
CA GLN A 58 0.72 -10.96 7.60
C GLN A 58 0.95 -9.47 7.92
N ILE A 59 0.64 -9.04 9.14
CA ILE A 59 0.84 -7.64 9.56
C ILE A 59 2.33 -7.29 9.56
N VAL A 60 3.19 -8.19 10.03
CA VAL A 60 4.64 -8.00 10.06
C VAL A 60 5.19 -7.91 8.65
N ASP A 61 4.79 -8.80 7.76
CA ASP A 61 5.24 -8.81 6.36
C ASP A 61 4.80 -7.52 5.65
N LEU A 62 3.52 -7.16 5.75
CA LEU A 62 2.99 -5.92 5.16
C LEU A 62 3.66 -4.67 5.73
N SER A 63 3.91 -4.64 7.04
CA SER A 63 4.62 -3.53 7.69
C SER A 63 6.08 -3.46 7.26
N SER A 64 6.75 -4.60 7.11
CA SER A 64 8.13 -4.71 6.67
C SER A 64 8.27 -4.22 5.23
N ASP A 65 7.40 -4.70 4.34
CA ASP A 65 7.41 -4.32 2.93
C ASP A 65 7.02 -2.87 2.73
N GLY A 66 5.98 -2.39 3.43
CA GLY A 66 5.64 -0.97 3.46
C GLY A 66 6.79 -0.08 3.92
N THR A 67 7.51 -0.49 4.99
CA THR A 67 8.69 0.24 5.47
C THR A 67 9.83 0.22 4.46
N LYS A 68 10.09 -0.89 3.79
CA LYS A 68 11.10 -0.98 2.72
C LYS A 68 10.77 -0.05 1.56
N VAL A 69 9.51 -0.03 1.12
CA VAL A 69 9.03 0.86 0.05
C VAL A 69 9.25 2.32 0.46
N LEU A 70 8.81 2.71 1.65
CA LEU A 70 9.03 4.06 2.19
C LEU A 70 10.51 4.44 2.29
N ALA A 71 11.35 3.52 2.76
CA ALA A 71 12.78 3.74 2.89
C ALA A 71 13.45 3.93 1.52
N ASN A 72 13.13 3.07 0.55
CA ASN A 72 13.63 3.19 -0.82
C ASN A 72 13.19 4.52 -1.44
N GLN A 73 11.91 4.88 -1.31
CA GLN A 73 11.37 6.15 -1.78
C GLN A 73 12.06 7.36 -1.14
N SER A 74 12.38 7.28 0.15
CA SER A 74 13.13 8.33 0.84
C SER A 74 14.57 8.46 0.30
N VAL A 75 15.23 7.34 0.02
CA VAL A 75 16.57 7.31 -0.60
C VAL A 75 16.54 7.94 -1.99
N ASP A 76 15.54 7.60 -2.80
CA ASP A 76 15.38 8.13 -4.17
C ASP A 76 15.12 9.63 -4.17
N LEU A 77 14.16 10.10 -3.35
CA LEU A 77 13.91 11.53 -3.16
C LEU A 77 15.15 12.26 -2.65
N HIS A 78 15.89 11.66 -1.71
CA HIS A 78 17.12 12.24 -1.22
C HIS A 78 18.21 12.30 -2.30
N ALA A 79 18.30 11.31 -3.18
CA ALA A 79 19.23 11.31 -4.30
C ALA A 79 18.90 12.44 -5.30
N VAL A 80 17.63 12.62 -5.64
CA VAL A 80 17.17 13.73 -6.49
C VAL A 80 17.43 15.07 -5.81
N TRP A 81 17.04 15.24 -4.55
CA TRP A 81 17.31 16.45 -3.77
C TRP A 81 18.81 16.78 -3.74
N ARG A 82 19.67 15.79 -3.47
CA ARG A 82 21.12 15.97 -3.45
C ARG A 82 21.67 16.36 -4.81
N ARG A 83 21.07 15.92 -5.93
CA ARG A 83 21.44 16.37 -7.28
C ARG A 83 21.00 17.82 -7.50
N LEU A 84 19.81 18.21 -7.05
CA LEU A 84 19.28 19.56 -7.25
C LEU A 84 20.01 20.62 -6.41
N VAL A 85 20.33 20.32 -5.15
CA VAL A 85 20.87 21.30 -4.18
C VAL A 85 22.40 21.28 -4.09
N ARG A 86 23.09 20.74 -5.11
CA ARG A 86 24.55 20.86 -5.17
C ARG A 86 24.97 22.33 -5.22
N PRO A 87 26.09 22.73 -4.59
CA PRO A 87 26.62 24.09 -4.70
C PRO A 87 26.78 24.55 -6.16
N ASP A 88 27.18 23.63 -7.05
CA ASP A 88 27.31 23.89 -8.49
C ASP A 88 25.98 24.24 -9.18
N ASN A 89 24.85 24.05 -8.50
CA ASN A 89 23.51 24.25 -9.01
C ASN A 89 22.75 25.41 -8.33
N LYS A 90 23.39 26.13 -7.39
CA LYS A 90 22.75 27.19 -6.59
C LYS A 90 22.10 28.30 -7.44
N ASP A 91 22.63 28.54 -8.63
CA ASP A 91 22.20 29.59 -9.55
C ASP A 91 21.48 29.03 -10.79
N LEU A 92 21.02 27.76 -10.76
CA LEU A 92 20.19 27.25 -11.85
C LEU A 92 18.78 27.86 -11.80
N LEU A 93 18.24 28.17 -12.97
CA LEU A 93 16.82 28.46 -13.12
C LEU A 93 16.11 27.20 -13.57
N PHE A 94 15.20 26.71 -12.74
CA PHE A 94 14.25 25.69 -13.13
C PHE A 94 13.09 26.35 -13.87
N GLY A 95 12.77 25.85 -15.06
CA GLY A 95 11.56 26.22 -15.78
C GLY A 95 10.33 25.57 -15.17
N GLN A 96 9.16 25.86 -15.76
CA GLN A 96 7.91 25.26 -15.31
C GLN A 96 7.93 23.74 -15.45
N ASP A 97 8.47 23.21 -16.56
CA ASP A 97 8.54 21.77 -16.81
C ASP A 97 9.44 21.06 -15.79
N GLU A 98 10.62 21.62 -15.49
CA GLU A 98 11.50 21.04 -14.47
C GLU A 98 10.89 21.08 -13.06
N ILE A 99 10.19 22.17 -12.73
CA ILE A 99 9.47 22.25 -11.46
C ILE A 99 8.35 21.21 -11.42
N ASN A 100 7.61 21.06 -12.52
CA ASN A 100 6.54 20.06 -12.63
C ASN A 100 7.07 18.65 -12.41
N ASP A 101 8.19 18.27 -13.06
CA ASP A 101 8.82 16.96 -12.85
C ASP A 101 9.13 16.70 -11.37
N ILE A 102 9.72 17.69 -10.66
CA ILE A 102 10.06 17.55 -9.23
C ILE A 102 8.81 17.35 -8.39
N PHE A 103 7.77 18.14 -8.63
CA PHE A 103 6.53 18.05 -7.87
C PHE A 103 5.75 16.78 -8.19
N THR A 104 5.74 16.32 -9.44
CA THR A 104 5.16 15.02 -9.82
C THR A 104 5.85 13.89 -9.06
N LEU A 105 7.19 13.82 -9.09
CA LEU A 105 7.92 12.80 -8.33
C LEU A 105 7.61 12.88 -6.82
N ALA A 106 7.66 14.07 -6.23
CA ALA A 106 7.39 14.24 -4.81
C ALA A 106 5.95 13.87 -4.45
N SER A 107 4.99 14.20 -5.32
CA SER A 107 3.57 13.86 -5.17
C SER A 107 3.36 12.35 -5.25
N ASP A 108 3.93 11.69 -6.26
CA ASP A 108 3.80 10.24 -6.46
C ASP A 108 4.38 9.46 -5.26
N HIS A 109 5.57 9.86 -4.80
CA HIS A 109 6.17 9.28 -3.61
C HIS A 109 5.34 9.56 -2.35
N GLY A 110 4.83 10.79 -2.20
CA GLY A 110 3.99 11.19 -1.07
C GLY A 110 2.67 10.43 -1.01
N GLU A 111 2.04 10.17 -2.15
CA GLU A 111 0.79 9.43 -2.26
C GLU A 111 1.01 7.96 -1.87
N VAL A 112 1.98 7.28 -2.49
CA VAL A 112 2.31 5.89 -2.16
C VAL A 112 2.69 5.76 -0.68
N ALA A 113 3.47 6.71 -0.16
CA ALA A 113 3.86 6.71 1.23
C ALA A 113 2.66 6.86 2.17
N SER A 114 1.77 7.81 1.87
CA SER A 114 0.57 8.04 2.67
C SER A 114 -0.34 6.82 2.67
N GLU A 115 -0.51 6.16 1.52
CA GLU A 115 -1.35 4.97 1.43
C GLU A 115 -0.75 3.77 2.15
N GLY A 116 0.55 3.54 2.04
CA GLY A 116 1.24 2.49 2.78
C GLY A 116 1.11 2.65 4.29
N VAL A 117 1.28 3.89 4.80
CA VAL A 117 1.11 4.18 6.23
C VAL A 117 -0.34 4.00 6.68
N LEU A 118 -1.32 4.44 5.88
CA LEU A 118 -2.73 4.25 6.19
C LEU A 118 -3.12 2.77 6.22
N ALA A 119 -2.62 1.97 5.28
CA ALA A 119 -2.87 0.52 5.24
C ALA A 119 -2.34 -0.16 6.51
N ILE A 120 -1.09 0.10 6.89
CA ILE A 120 -0.49 -0.43 8.12
C ILE A 120 -1.28 0.01 9.34
N HIS A 121 -1.65 1.29 9.42
CA HIS A 121 -2.46 1.83 10.52
C HIS A 121 -3.80 1.08 10.65
N HIS A 122 -4.50 0.87 9.53
CA HIS A 122 -5.78 0.15 9.50
C HIS A 122 -5.64 -1.31 9.96
N LEU A 123 -4.58 -2.00 9.56
CA LEU A 123 -4.31 -3.38 9.99
C LEU A 123 -4.02 -3.47 11.49
N VAL A 124 -3.18 -2.57 12.02
CA VAL A 124 -2.85 -2.52 13.46
C VAL A 124 -4.09 -2.20 14.30
N VAL A 125 -4.90 -1.22 13.88
CA VAL A 125 -6.16 -0.87 14.56
C VAL A 125 -7.17 -2.01 14.49
N THR A 126 -7.25 -2.71 13.36
CA THR A 126 -8.09 -3.90 13.19
C THR A 126 -7.69 -4.99 14.20
N LEU A 127 -6.41 -5.36 14.24
CA LEU A 127 -5.91 -6.35 15.19
C LEU A 127 -6.19 -5.94 16.64
N TYR A 128 -5.96 -4.68 16.99
CA TYR A 128 -6.24 -4.16 18.32
C TYR A 128 -7.73 -4.30 18.69
N ASN A 129 -8.64 -3.95 17.76
CA ASN A 129 -10.08 -4.07 17.99
C ASN A 129 -10.52 -5.53 18.10
N MET A 130 -9.94 -6.43 17.30
CA MET A 130 -10.20 -7.88 17.38
C MET A 130 -9.82 -8.45 18.74
N ILE A 131 -8.63 -8.10 19.24
CA ILE A 131 -8.18 -8.46 20.60
C ILE A 131 -9.15 -7.87 21.62
N GLY A 132 -9.48 -6.58 21.50
CA GLY A 132 -10.43 -5.89 22.37
C GLY A 132 -11.78 -6.59 22.43
N ASP A 133 -12.32 -7.04 21.30
CA ASP A 133 -13.59 -7.74 21.24
C ASP A 133 -13.56 -9.11 21.91
N ILE A 134 -12.47 -9.87 21.75
CA ILE A 134 -12.30 -11.16 22.45
C ILE A 134 -12.18 -10.96 23.95
N VAL A 135 -11.46 -9.92 24.38
CA VAL A 135 -11.23 -9.61 25.80
C VAL A 135 -12.48 -9.06 26.47
N GLN A 136 -13.13 -8.06 25.87
CA GLN A 136 -14.21 -7.30 26.51
C GLN A 136 -15.59 -7.94 26.32
N SER A 137 -15.76 -8.84 25.36
CA SER A 137 -17.07 -9.46 25.13
C SER A 137 -17.51 -10.33 26.31
N ARG A 138 -18.82 -10.31 26.58
CA ARG A 138 -19.43 -11.14 27.64
C ARG A 138 -19.19 -12.63 27.45
N THR A 139 -19.06 -13.07 26.20
CA THR A 139 -18.80 -14.47 25.83
C THR A 139 -17.72 -14.53 24.74
N LEU A 140 -16.86 -15.54 24.77
CA LEU A 140 -15.85 -15.75 23.73
C LEU A 140 -16.46 -15.80 22.33
N LYS A 141 -17.56 -16.56 22.14
CA LYS A 141 -18.25 -16.63 20.85
C LYS A 141 -18.72 -15.26 20.35
N GLY A 142 -19.19 -14.40 21.26
CA GLY A 142 -19.58 -13.04 20.93
C GLY A 142 -18.39 -12.19 20.48
N GLY A 143 -17.24 -12.35 21.14
CA GLY A 143 -15.99 -11.68 20.77
C GLY A 143 -15.47 -12.11 19.40
N LEU A 144 -15.39 -13.43 19.17
CA LEU A 144 -14.97 -14.00 17.87
C LEU A 144 -15.86 -13.51 16.72
N ARG A 145 -17.19 -13.52 16.90
CA ARG A 145 -18.11 -13.04 15.86
C ARG A 145 -17.92 -11.55 15.53
N LYS A 146 -17.53 -10.72 16.49
CA LYS A 146 -17.25 -9.30 16.21
C LYS A 146 -15.87 -9.12 15.58
N SER A 147 -14.87 -9.86 16.07
CA SER A 147 -13.54 -9.96 15.47
C SER A 147 -13.59 -10.33 13.99
N GLU A 148 -14.43 -11.30 13.61
CA GLU A 148 -14.65 -11.69 12.20
C GLU A 148 -15.11 -10.51 11.33
N LYS A 149 -15.94 -9.60 11.87
CA LYS A 149 -16.36 -8.40 11.13
C LYS A 149 -15.22 -7.42 10.89
N HIS A 150 -14.27 -7.35 11.84
CA HIS A 150 -13.08 -6.52 11.69
C HIS A 150 -12.14 -7.08 10.61
N VAL A 151 -11.98 -8.40 10.55
CA VAL A 151 -11.22 -9.06 9.47
C VAL A 151 -11.84 -8.75 8.11
N GLU A 152 -13.17 -8.89 7.99
CA GLU A 152 -13.85 -8.61 6.72
C GLU A 152 -13.69 -7.15 6.29
N ALA A 153 -13.90 -6.20 7.21
CA ALA A 153 -13.71 -4.78 6.92
C ALA A 153 -12.25 -4.44 6.53
N ALA A 154 -11.27 -5.11 7.13
CA ALA A 154 -9.87 -4.94 6.76
C ALA A 154 -9.57 -5.49 5.36
N ARG A 155 -10.15 -6.64 4.99
CA ARG A 155 -10.04 -7.20 3.63
C ARG A 155 -10.65 -6.27 2.60
N GLU A 156 -11.86 -5.78 2.84
CA GLU A 156 -12.51 -4.79 1.96
C GLU A 156 -11.63 -3.54 1.77
N HIS A 157 -10.95 -3.08 2.82
CA HIS A 157 -10.06 -1.93 2.74
C HIS A 157 -8.79 -2.21 1.92
N VAL A 158 -8.18 -3.38 2.09
CA VAL A 158 -7.02 -3.81 1.30
C VAL A 158 -7.41 -3.93 -0.18
N GLU A 159 -8.52 -4.60 -0.49
CA GLU A 159 -9.04 -4.72 -1.85
C GLU A 159 -9.32 -3.36 -2.50
N GLU A 160 -9.82 -2.38 -1.74
CA GLU A 160 -10.03 -1.02 -2.23
C GLU A 160 -8.72 -0.28 -2.51
N ILE A 161 -7.68 -0.48 -1.69
CA ILE A 161 -6.34 0.07 -1.97
C ILE A 161 -5.77 -0.55 -3.25
N GLU A 162 -5.84 -1.87 -3.39
CA GLU A 162 -5.38 -2.57 -4.59
C GLU A 162 -6.14 -2.12 -5.84
N ARG A 163 -7.47 -1.97 -5.75
CA ARG A 163 -8.30 -1.45 -6.83
C ARG A 163 -7.90 -0.04 -7.24
N ARG A 164 -7.67 0.87 -6.27
CA ARG A 164 -7.22 2.24 -6.57
C ARG A 164 -5.85 2.25 -7.24
N ASN A 165 -4.93 1.42 -6.77
CA ASN A 165 -3.60 1.27 -7.37
C ASN A 165 -3.68 0.76 -8.81
N GLU A 166 -4.50 -0.26 -9.05
CA GLU A 166 -4.72 -0.80 -10.39
C GLU A 166 -5.37 0.24 -11.31
N ILE A 167 -6.38 0.98 -10.84
CA ILE A 167 -6.98 2.09 -11.60
C ILE A 167 -5.93 3.17 -11.94
N ARG A 168 -5.05 3.56 -11.00
CA ARG A 168 -3.99 4.53 -11.29
C ARG A 168 -3.05 4.01 -12.39
N ARG A 169 -2.65 2.74 -12.29
CA ARG A 169 -1.80 2.09 -13.28
C ARG A 169 -2.47 2.04 -14.65
N GLN A 170 -3.74 1.63 -14.71
CA GLN A 170 -4.53 1.62 -15.94
C GLN A 170 -4.71 3.01 -16.53
N ASN A 171 -5.00 4.02 -15.71
CA ASN A 171 -5.14 5.41 -16.15
C ASN A 171 -3.87 5.95 -16.81
N ARG A 172 -2.68 5.55 -16.31
CA ARG A 172 -1.41 5.89 -16.96
C ARG A 172 -1.32 5.31 -18.37
N PHE A 173 -1.68 4.03 -18.55
CA PHE A 173 -1.68 3.39 -19.87
C PHE A 173 -2.78 3.93 -20.79
N LEU A 174 -3.96 4.24 -20.25
CA LEU A 174 -5.01 4.92 -20.99
C LEU A 174 -4.53 6.27 -21.52
N GLY A 175 -3.80 7.05 -20.72
CA GLY A 175 -3.19 8.30 -21.19
C GLY A 175 -2.31 8.10 -22.42
N ILE A 176 -1.52 7.03 -22.44
CA ILE A 176 -0.68 6.67 -23.59
C ILE A 176 -1.54 6.31 -24.81
N LEU A 177 -2.59 5.50 -24.61
CA LEU A 177 -3.50 5.11 -25.69
C LEU A 177 -4.23 6.32 -26.28
N TYR A 178 -4.72 7.24 -25.45
CA TYR A 178 -5.40 8.45 -25.91
C TYR A 178 -4.51 9.43 -26.67
N HIS A 179 -3.21 9.46 -26.38
CA HIS A 179 -2.23 10.29 -27.07
C HIS A 179 -1.56 9.58 -28.25
N ARG A 180 -1.87 8.30 -28.48
CA ARG A 180 -1.40 7.57 -29.65
C ARG A 180 -2.10 8.12 -30.88
N GLU A 181 -1.34 8.42 -31.94
CA GLU A 181 -1.92 8.76 -33.23
C GLU A 181 -2.47 7.49 -33.89
N ASP A 182 -3.69 7.11 -33.51
CA ASP A 182 -4.37 5.98 -34.11
C ASP A 182 -4.73 6.28 -35.57
N THR A 183 -4.57 5.26 -36.42
CA THR A 183 -4.99 5.37 -37.81
C THR A 183 -6.52 5.51 -37.87
N PRO A 184 -7.09 6.23 -38.86
CA PRO A 184 -8.54 6.29 -39.03
C PRO A 184 -9.22 4.92 -39.13
N GLU A 185 -8.49 3.92 -39.62
CA GLU A 185 -8.95 2.52 -39.69
C GLU A 185 -9.04 1.86 -38.32
N GLU A 186 -8.07 2.09 -37.43
CA GLU A 186 -8.09 1.57 -36.06
C GLU A 186 -9.22 2.21 -35.24
N VAL A 187 -9.42 3.52 -35.38
CA VAL A 187 -10.53 4.23 -34.74
C VAL A 187 -11.87 3.69 -35.22
N ALA A 188 -12.07 3.55 -36.54
CA ALA A 188 -13.30 3.00 -37.09
C ALA A 188 -13.52 1.54 -36.67
N ARG A 189 -12.45 0.74 -36.55
CA ARG A 189 -12.54 -0.64 -36.04
C ARG A 189 -12.98 -0.66 -34.57
N TYR A 190 -12.41 0.22 -33.75
CA TYR A 190 -12.75 0.32 -32.33
C TYR A 190 -14.20 0.79 -32.13
N GLU A 191 -14.64 1.83 -32.84
CA GLU A 191 -16.01 2.36 -32.76
C GLU A 191 -17.07 1.37 -33.27
N ALA A 192 -16.69 0.40 -34.10
CA ALA A 192 -17.59 -0.65 -34.59
C ALA A 192 -17.80 -1.80 -33.59
N LEU A 193 -16.99 -1.89 -32.54
CA LEU A 193 -17.13 -2.87 -31.46
C LEU A 193 -18.29 -2.48 -30.53
N SER A 194 -18.96 -3.48 -29.97
CA SER A 194 -19.91 -3.27 -28.87
C SER A 194 -19.20 -2.76 -27.61
N ASP A 195 -19.94 -2.20 -26.65
CA ASP A 195 -19.38 -1.65 -25.41
C ASP A 195 -18.51 -2.69 -24.66
N ASP A 196 -19.00 -3.92 -24.49
CA ASP A 196 -18.25 -5.01 -23.86
C ASP A 196 -16.97 -5.37 -24.65
N GLU A 197 -17.02 -5.33 -25.99
CA GLU A 197 -15.86 -5.61 -26.83
C GLU A 197 -14.84 -4.46 -26.80
N GLN A 198 -15.29 -3.21 -26.67
CA GLN A 198 -14.43 -2.04 -26.48
C GLN A 198 -13.68 -2.11 -25.15
N GLU A 199 -14.36 -2.45 -24.06
CA GLU A 199 -13.73 -2.66 -22.75
C GLU A 199 -12.66 -3.75 -22.81
N ASN A 200 -12.98 -4.89 -23.43
CA ASN A 200 -12.02 -5.99 -23.61
C ASN A 200 -10.84 -5.60 -24.49
N TYR A 201 -11.07 -4.81 -25.55
CA TYR A 201 -10.01 -4.29 -26.41
C TYR A 201 -9.06 -3.37 -25.64
N ILE A 202 -9.60 -2.42 -24.88
CA ILE A 202 -8.80 -1.51 -24.03
C ILE A 202 -8.01 -2.32 -23.00
N ALA A 203 -8.64 -3.25 -22.28
CA ALA A 203 -7.97 -4.08 -21.29
C ALA A 203 -6.80 -4.87 -21.90
N ALA A 204 -6.98 -5.42 -23.11
CA ALA A 204 -5.92 -6.11 -23.83
C ALA A 204 -4.78 -5.18 -24.25
N GLN A 205 -5.08 -3.95 -24.68
CA GLN A 205 -4.07 -2.95 -25.01
C GLN A 205 -3.29 -2.49 -23.77
N ILE A 206 -3.97 -2.27 -22.65
CA ILE A 206 -3.34 -1.95 -21.36
C ILE A 206 -2.39 -3.08 -20.93
N GLN A 207 -2.84 -4.33 -21.02
CA GLN A 207 -2.01 -5.49 -20.68
C GLN A 207 -0.76 -5.56 -21.58
N GLN A 208 -0.92 -5.34 -22.88
CA GLN A 208 0.19 -5.32 -23.83
C GLN A 208 1.21 -4.22 -23.49
N LEU A 209 0.75 -3.00 -23.20
CA LEU A 209 1.62 -1.89 -22.80
C LEU A 209 2.35 -2.19 -21.48
N SER A 210 1.65 -2.80 -20.53
CA SER A 210 2.21 -3.21 -19.25
C SER A 210 3.32 -4.27 -19.40
N GLU A 211 3.12 -5.26 -20.28
CA GLU A 211 4.12 -6.28 -20.61
C GLU A 211 5.32 -5.69 -21.36
N GLU A 212 5.07 -4.75 -22.27
CA GLU A 212 6.13 -4.05 -23.01
C GLU A 212 7.01 -3.21 -22.07
N GLU A 213 6.39 -2.43 -21.18
CA GLU A 213 7.10 -1.65 -20.16
C GLU A 213 7.91 -2.56 -19.24
N ALA A 214 7.35 -3.69 -18.80
CA ALA A 214 8.05 -4.64 -17.94
C ALA A 214 9.27 -5.28 -18.62
N ALA A 215 9.23 -5.47 -19.95
CA ALA A 215 10.31 -6.06 -20.72
C ALA A 215 11.49 -5.10 -20.92
N ASP A 216 11.22 -3.85 -21.28
CA ASP A 216 12.23 -2.80 -21.44
C ASP A 216 11.64 -1.41 -21.15
N PRO A 217 11.72 -0.94 -19.89
CA PRO A 217 11.14 0.35 -19.50
C PRO A 217 11.72 1.54 -20.26
N GLN A 218 12.99 1.46 -20.66
CA GLN A 218 13.65 2.55 -21.35
C GLN A 218 13.18 2.63 -22.81
N ALA A 219 13.18 1.50 -23.52
CA ALA A 219 12.67 1.44 -24.90
C ALA A 219 11.18 1.80 -24.96
N PHE A 220 10.40 1.41 -23.95
CA PHE A 220 9.00 1.80 -23.80
C PHE A 220 8.84 3.32 -23.69
N ALA A 221 9.57 3.96 -22.77
CA ALA A 221 9.52 5.41 -22.59
C ALA A 221 9.92 6.17 -23.88
N GLU A 222 10.96 5.70 -24.58
CA GLU A 222 11.38 6.26 -25.87
C GLU A 222 10.29 6.11 -26.95
N ARG A 223 9.67 4.92 -27.04
CA ARG A 223 8.63 4.62 -28.04
C ARG A 223 7.39 5.49 -27.89
N TYR A 224 6.93 5.69 -26.66
CA TYR A 224 5.71 6.43 -26.36
C TYR A 224 5.95 7.91 -26.06
N GLY A 225 7.17 8.40 -26.28
CA GLY A 225 7.52 9.80 -26.07
C GLY A 225 7.30 10.25 -24.63
N ILE A 226 7.48 9.35 -23.66
CA ILE A 226 7.43 9.66 -22.23
C ILE A 226 8.82 10.15 -21.87
N PRO A 227 9.06 11.48 -21.79
CA PRO A 227 10.39 11.97 -21.54
C PRO A 227 10.86 11.46 -20.17
N PRO A 228 12.11 10.98 -20.04
CA PRO A 228 12.65 10.74 -18.72
C PRO A 228 12.65 12.08 -17.96
N PRO A 229 12.48 12.05 -16.63
CA PRO A 229 12.54 13.26 -15.82
C PRO A 229 13.80 14.05 -16.14
N PHE A 230 13.71 15.38 -16.10
CA PHE A 230 14.79 16.21 -16.62
C PHE A 230 16.17 15.92 -15.99
N TRP A 231 16.22 15.48 -14.74
CA TRP A 231 17.47 15.17 -14.03
C TRP A 231 18.17 13.88 -14.51
N ASP A 232 17.48 13.05 -15.29
CA ASP A 232 18.06 11.86 -15.94
C ASP A 232 18.45 12.14 -17.40
N GLN A 233 18.05 13.28 -17.96
CA GLN A 233 18.45 13.70 -19.29
C GLN A 233 19.92 14.15 -19.32
N SER A 234 20.71 13.65 -20.28
CA SER A 234 22.12 14.02 -20.41
C SER A 234 22.29 15.53 -20.62
N GLY A 235 23.17 16.17 -19.83
CA GLY A 235 23.49 17.59 -19.99
C GLY A 235 22.43 18.56 -19.45
N TRP A 236 21.45 18.10 -18.66
CA TRP A 236 20.41 18.95 -18.07
C TRP A 236 20.98 20.16 -17.32
N GLY A 237 22.04 19.99 -16.53
CA GLY A 237 22.69 21.09 -15.82
C GLY A 237 23.25 22.16 -16.77
N THR A 238 23.83 21.75 -17.90
CA THR A 238 24.32 22.67 -18.95
C THR A 238 23.16 23.42 -19.60
N ARG A 239 22.03 22.74 -19.84
CA ARG A 239 20.80 23.36 -20.36
C ARG A 239 20.29 24.46 -19.42
N LEU A 240 20.17 24.17 -18.12
CA LEU A 240 19.70 25.13 -17.13
C LEU A 240 20.66 26.33 -16.96
N ARG A 241 21.99 26.11 -16.99
CA ARG A 241 22.97 27.22 -16.99
C ARG A 241 22.85 28.10 -18.23
N ARG A 242 22.57 27.50 -19.40
CA ARG A 242 22.34 28.26 -20.63
C ARG A 242 21.09 29.12 -20.52
N LEU A 243 20.00 28.58 -19.97
CA LEU A 243 18.78 29.34 -19.70
C LEU A 243 19.04 30.52 -18.76
N TYR A 244 19.81 30.32 -17.69
CA TYR A 244 20.25 31.41 -16.81
C TYR A 244 21.00 32.50 -17.57
N LYS A 245 22.01 32.11 -18.36
CA LYS A 245 22.84 33.04 -19.15
C LYS A 245 22.01 33.84 -20.14
N THR A 246 21.06 33.20 -20.82
CA THR A 246 20.13 33.88 -21.73
C THR A 246 19.24 34.88 -21.01
N LYS A 247 18.74 34.56 -19.81
CA LYS A 247 17.82 35.43 -19.06
C LYS A 247 18.50 36.62 -18.36
N TYR A 248 19.71 36.42 -17.84
CA TYR A 248 20.40 37.41 -16.99
C TYR A 248 21.69 37.97 -17.57
N GLY A 249 22.13 37.51 -18.75
CA GLY A 249 23.29 38.07 -19.46
C GLY A 249 24.65 37.77 -18.83
N GLY A 250 24.76 36.79 -17.92
CA GLY A 250 25.98 36.42 -17.22
C GLY A 250 26.05 34.93 -16.89
N GLU A 251 27.22 34.45 -16.46
CA GLU A 251 27.34 33.06 -15.98
C GLU A 251 26.85 32.95 -14.54
N PRO A 252 26.13 31.86 -14.19
CA PRO A 252 25.79 31.57 -12.79
C PRO A 252 27.07 31.51 -11.95
N LYS A 253 27.06 32.13 -10.77
CA LYS A 253 28.22 32.25 -9.85
C LYS A 253 28.40 31.00 -8.99
#